data_AF-A0A1F5AKY6-F1
#
_entry.id   AF-A0A1F5AKY6-F1
#
_cell.length_a   1.000
_cell.length_b   1.000
_cell.length_c   1.000
_cell.angle_alpha   90.00
_cell.angle_beta   90.00
_cell.angle_gamma   90.00
#
_symmetry.space_group_name_H-M   'P 1'
#
loop_
_entity.id
_entity.type
_entity.pdbx_description
1 polymer ?
#
loop_
_entity_poly.entity_id
_entity_poly.type
_entity_poly.pdbx_seq_one_letter_code
_entity_poly.pdbx_strand_id
1 'polypeptide(L)'
;MRPDNNKGDILSTWKEIAAYLKSGVRTCLRWEKENGLPVHRQEGAPRSRIFAYKNELDAWFESRLGNGSIQPEPVPGPRRFWRSPFLLVPLGLLGVAAGLFIISRPRPAIPAKPAASGVPASAGVLLIVPGDLVETEFAGYGRLRLWRQQNDATLFEVWRIEPGRHSSLAVGDLDGEPGHEIAAPGYCREFEKAGDYTTSKIRFFINAYKHGFKDWWKTTFYDVSQCFFEKDNFESVETLIADIDGLPGNEILTVTAHSLAAFKFNPEAGELRMIWSQASFIPNTNLLMRSAAVGDVDADGKNEILATAAEGEEGAETPDRGWLLVLRWQDGRPQVVQIETLPGSTSARGLKIGNVIPGGTEEAIIACYRTKSGTRYGSIVGWASGRGFLFEKLIDEVGGEPFGGLSLAVGDLSPKPGDEVLVARNNPPEIISLFWQNQRLLPGPKYGLDAYARVNNVQIGPPRIPGAYSSVLVSGTGEWAGQAGRSYLELIQFGDGFIPQWVRTGGEKEDLRVSQAALIH
;
A
#
# COMPACT_ATOMS: atom_id res chain seq x y z
N MET A 1 45.49 -3.30 52.78
CA MET A 1 44.06 -3.11 52.49
C MET A 1 43.90 -3.06 50.97
N ARG A 2 43.18 -4.01 50.38
CA ARG A 2 42.83 -4.02 48.94
C ARG A 2 41.33 -3.74 48.86
N PRO A 3 40.84 -2.80 48.03
CA PRO A 3 39.41 -2.65 47.83
C PRO A 3 38.92 -3.82 46.98
N ASP A 4 37.87 -4.43 47.48
CA ASP A 4 36.85 -5.23 46.82
C ASP A 4 36.55 -4.77 45.38
N ASN A 5 36.98 -5.57 44.41
CA ASN A 5 36.79 -5.30 42.99
C ASN A 5 35.41 -5.82 42.54
N ASN A 6 34.41 -4.94 42.52
CA ASN A 6 33.09 -5.20 41.95
C ASN A 6 33.25 -5.35 40.41
N LYS A 7 33.44 -6.58 39.93
CA LYS A 7 33.70 -6.90 38.50
C LYS A 7 32.59 -6.47 37.53
N GLY A 8 31.48 -5.92 38.01
CA GLY A 8 30.34 -5.47 37.20
C GLY A 8 30.45 -4.05 36.64
N ASP A 9 31.32 -3.20 37.18
CA ASP A 9 31.29 -1.75 36.90
C ASP A 9 32.38 -1.25 35.95
N ILE A 10 33.31 -2.13 35.53
CA ILE A 10 34.44 -1.82 34.66
C ILE A 10 34.32 -2.60 33.35
N LEU A 11 34.35 -1.88 32.22
CA LEU A 11 34.37 -2.43 30.88
C LEU A 11 35.80 -2.43 30.36
N SER A 12 36.32 -3.58 29.94
CA SER A 12 37.76 -3.80 29.70
C SER A 12 38.13 -3.98 28.23
N THR A 13 37.13 -3.98 27.34
CA THR A 13 37.34 -4.07 25.89
C THR A 13 36.46 -3.09 25.13
N TRP A 14 36.89 -2.73 23.91
CA TRP A 14 36.08 -1.88 23.03
C TRP A 14 34.72 -2.48 22.69
N LYS A 15 34.62 -3.81 22.62
CA LYS A 15 33.34 -4.50 22.39
C LYS A 15 32.39 -4.35 23.57
N GLU A 16 32.91 -4.47 24.80
CA GLU A 16 32.12 -4.27 26.02
C GLU A 16 31.64 -2.83 26.16
N ILE A 17 32.51 -1.85 25.88
CA ILE A 17 32.15 -0.42 25.87
C ILE A 17 31.09 -0.11 24.81
N ALA A 18 31.25 -0.66 23.60
CA ALA A 18 30.32 -0.47 22.50
C ALA A 18 28.94 -1.10 22.78
N ALA A 19 28.93 -2.31 23.35
CA ALA A 19 27.70 -2.98 23.78
C ALA A 19 26.98 -2.20 24.90
N TYR A 20 27.73 -1.67 25.87
CA TYR A 20 27.18 -0.86 26.96
C TYR A 20 26.50 0.41 26.44
N LEU A 21 27.15 1.12 25.50
CA LEU A 21 26.64 2.33 24.87
C LEU A 21 25.67 2.08 23.69
N LYS A 22 25.29 0.81 23.45
CA LYS A 22 24.45 0.38 22.31
C LYS A 22 24.90 0.97 20.95
N SER A 23 26.22 1.00 20.72
CA SER A 23 26.85 1.64 19.57
C SER A 23 27.89 0.72 18.91
N GLY A 24 28.39 1.09 17.73
CA GLY A 24 29.45 0.34 17.04
C GLY A 24 30.84 0.66 17.61
N VAL A 25 31.75 -0.33 17.62
CA VAL A 25 33.16 -0.17 18.10
C VAL A 25 33.89 0.98 17.41
N ARG A 26 33.73 1.14 16.09
CA ARG A 26 34.33 2.26 15.34
C ARG A 26 33.79 3.62 15.78
N THR A 27 32.53 3.67 16.20
CA THR A 27 31.90 4.89 16.72
C THR A 27 32.46 5.25 18.09
N CYS A 28 32.63 4.27 19.00
CA CYS A 28 33.24 4.51 20.31
C CYS A 28 34.71 4.96 20.20
N LEU A 29 35.48 4.37 19.27
CA LEU A 29 36.85 4.82 18.97
C LEU A 29 36.88 6.27 18.46
N ARG A 30 35.93 6.64 17.59
CA ARG A 30 35.79 8.02 17.13
C ARG A 30 35.41 8.95 18.29
N TRP A 31 34.48 8.54 19.16
CA TRP A 31 34.07 9.35 20.31
C TRP A 31 35.18 9.53 21.35
N GLU A 32 36.05 8.55 21.57
CA GLU A 32 37.27 8.73 22.40
C GLU A 32 38.15 9.83 21.81
N LYS A 33 38.38 9.81 20.49
CA LYS A 33 39.27 10.76 19.80
C LYS A 33 38.69 12.16 19.63
N GLU A 34 37.40 12.26 19.32
CA GLU A 34 36.77 13.51 18.85
C GLU A 34 35.79 14.11 19.88
N ASN A 35 35.24 13.28 20.77
CA ASN A 35 34.17 13.68 21.68
C ASN A 35 34.52 13.49 23.16
N GLY A 36 35.74 13.08 23.48
CA GLY A 36 36.24 12.91 24.84
C GLY A 36 35.54 11.81 25.62
N LEU A 37 35.18 10.70 24.97
CA LEU A 37 34.63 9.52 25.66
C LEU A 37 35.64 9.06 26.75
N PRO A 38 35.22 8.91 28.03
CA PRO A 38 36.12 8.55 29.12
C PRO A 38 36.54 7.09 28.99
N VAL A 39 37.68 6.87 28.35
CA VAL A 39 38.34 5.58 28.22
C VAL A 39 39.78 5.73 28.72
N HIS A 40 40.11 4.96 29.75
CA HIS A 40 41.40 5.01 30.42
C HIS A 40 42.34 3.94 29.87
N ARG A 41 43.63 4.23 29.86
CA ARG A 41 44.67 3.30 29.41
C ARG A 41 45.66 3.06 30.53
N GLN A 42 45.93 1.79 30.85
CA GLN A 42 46.88 1.47 31.90
C GLN A 42 48.32 1.75 31.43
N GLU A 43 48.98 2.72 32.06
CA GLU A 43 50.37 3.08 31.77
C GLU A 43 51.33 1.95 32.21
N GLY A 44 52.34 1.66 31.38
CA GLY A 44 53.38 0.65 31.66
C GLY A 44 53.15 -0.76 31.09
N ALA A 45 52.06 -1.03 30.36
CA ALA A 45 51.84 -2.30 29.68
C ALA A 45 52.28 -2.26 28.20
N PRO A 46 52.92 -3.32 27.64
CA PRO A 46 53.47 -3.34 26.28
C PRO A 46 52.41 -3.28 25.15
N ARG A 47 51.12 -3.36 25.51
CA ARG A 47 49.95 -3.03 24.68
C ARG A 47 48.95 -2.36 25.61
N SER A 48 48.73 -1.07 25.46
CA SER A 48 47.92 -0.24 26.37
C SER A 48 46.52 -0.84 26.53
N ARG A 49 46.31 -1.58 27.62
CA ARG A 49 45.02 -2.19 27.95
C ARG A 49 44.06 -1.07 28.32
N ILE A 50 42.93 -1.00 27.64
CA ILE A 50 41.91 0.03 27.87
C ILE A 50 40.91 -0.44 28.93
N PHE A 51 40.29 0.51 29.62
CA PHE A 51 39.09 0.25 30.40
C PHE A 51 38.23 1.52 30.53
N ALA A 52 36.94 1.37 30.82
CA ALA A 52 36.04 2.47 31.10
C ALA A 52 35.11 2.10 32.26
N TYR A 53 34.79 3.07 33.11
CA TYR A 53 33.81 2.88 34.19
C TYR A 53 32.41 3.19 33.67
N LYS A 54 31.44 2.33 33.99
CA LYS A 54 30.05 2.49 33.54
C LYS A 54 29.45 3.85 33.93
N ASN A 55 29.65 4.28 35.18
CA ASN A 55 29.16 5.57 35.69
C ASN A 55 29.77 6.78 34.94
N GLU A 56 31.03 6.72 34.52
CA GLU A 56 31.65 7.79 33.71
C GLU A 56 31.08 7.81 32.29
N LEU A 57 30.82 6.64 31.71
CA LEU A 57 30.17 6.54 30.41
C LEU A 57 28.73 7.07 30.45
N ASP A 58 27.98 6.76 31.52
CA ASP A 58 26.62 7.26 31.74
C ASP A 58 26.62 8.78 31.93
N ALA A 59 27.49 9.31 32.79
CA ALA A 59 27.61 10.75 33.02
C ALA A 59 28.04 11.50 31.75
N TRP A 60 28.96 10.93 30.97
CA TRP A 60 29.36 11.49 29.67
C TRP A 60 28.17 11.51 28.69
N PHE A 61 27.39 10.42 28.64
CA PHE A 61 26.22 10.32 27.78
C PHE A 61 25.11 11.30 28.17
N GLU A 62 24.81 11.41 29.47
CA GLU A 62 23.84 12.37 30.03
C GLU A 62 24.27 13.83 29.79
N SER A 63 25.56 14.15 29.96
CA SER A 63 26.08 15.50 29.70
C SER A 63 25.90 15.94 28.24
N ARG A 64 25.85 14.98 27.31
CA ARG A 64 25.64 15.23 25.87
C ARG A 64 24.16 15.33 25.50
N LEU A 65 23.26 14.75 26.29
CA LEU A 65 21.81 14.92 26.19
C LEU A 65 21.33 16.21 26.89
N GLY A 66 22.07 16.69 27.90
CA GLY A 66 21.72 17.85 28.74
C GLY A 66 21.96 19.24 28.15
N ASN A 67 22.64 19.38 27.00
CA ASN A 67 22.91 20.69 26.38
C ASN A 67 21.78 21.23 25.49
N GLY A 68 20.55 20.78 25.73
CA GLY A 68 19.31 21.32 25.15
C GLY A 68 18.38 21.93 26.19
N SER A 69 18.89 22.63 27.21
CA SER A 69 18.04 23.31 28.20
C SER A 69 17.45 24.61 27.63
N ILE A 70 16.24 24.54 27.09
CA ILE A 70 15.33 25.70 27.07
C ILE A 70 14.82 25.85 28.50
N GLN A 71 15.32 26.87 29.21
CA GLN A 71 14.71 27.29 30.48
C GLN A 71 13.37 28.00 30.17
N PRO A 72 12.27 27.64 30.84
CA PRO A 72 11.03 28.38 30.72
C PRO A 72 11.11 29.68 31.53
N GLU A 73 10.96 30.83 30.88
CA GLU A 73 10.72 32.08 31.59
C GLU A 73 9.36 32.05 32.33
N PRO A 74 9.25 32.71 33.49
CA PRO A 74 8.04 32.70 34.30
C PRO A 74 6.95 33.58 33.68
N VAL A 75 5.82 32.97 33.34
CA VAL A 75 4.62 33.68 32.86
C VAL A 75 3.93 34.41 34.03
N PRO A 76 3.58 35.71 33.93
CA PRO A 76 2.85 36.40 34.99
C PRO A 76 1.40 35.87 35.06
N GLY A 77 0.96 35.53 36.28
CA GLY A 77 -0.38 35.03 36.56
C GLY A 77 -1.51 36.08 36.38
N PRO A 78 -2.78 35.64 36.31
CA PRO A 78 -3.90 36.50 35.97
C PRO A 78 -4.35 37.32 37.18
N ARG A 79 -4.46 38.64 37.00
CA ARG A 79 -5.12 39.53 37.97
C ARG A 79 -6.62 39.61 37.71
N ARG A 80 -7.37 39.25 38.74
CA ARG A 80 -8.83 39.38 38.88
C ARG A 80 -9.16 40.82 39.35
N PHE A 81 -10.18 41.47 38.79
CA PHE A 81 -11.31 42.12 39.51
C PHE A 81 -12.13 43.13 38.66
N TRP A 82 -13.44 42.83 38.54
CA TRP A 82 -14.64 43.68 38.71
C TRP A 82 -15.14 44.80 37.75
N ARG A 83 -16.42 44.60 37.36
CA ARG A 83 -17.56 45.54 37.05
C ARG A 83 -17.50 46.28 35.69
N SER A 84 -18.55 46.45 34.87
CA SER A 84 -20.00 46.15 34.85
C SER A 84 -20.48 46.21 33.37
N PRO A 85 -21.77 45.94 33.02
CA PRO A 85 -22.21 45.44 31.71
C PRO A 85 -22.63 46.52 30.70
N PHE A 86 -23.05 46.08 29.49
CA PHE A 86 -23.65 46.78 28.33
C PHE A 86 -22.72 47.02 27.13
N LEU A 87 -22.80 46.15 26.10
CA LEU A 87 -23.51 46.43 24.83
C LEU A 87 -23.28 45.32 23.78
N LEU A 88 -24.33 45.06 23.01
CA LEU A 88 -24.53 43.99 22.02
C LEU A 88 -23.89 44.32 20.66
N VAL A 89 -23.16 43.36 20.08
CA VAL A 89 -23.25 42.74 18.71
C VAL A 89 -23.70 43.67 17.55
N PRO A 90 -23.00 43.69 16.38
CA PRO A 90 -22.74 42.46 15.63
C PRO A 90 -21.33 42.23 15.10
N LEU A 91 -20.67 41.24 15.70
CA LEU A 91 -19.48 40.54 15.21
C LEU A 91 -19.87 39.31 14.36
N GLY A 92 -20.93 39.42 13.56
CA GLY A 92 -21.49 38.30 12.79
C GLY A 92 -20.85 38.08 11.41
N LEU A 93 -20.21 39.11 10.84
CA LEU A 93 -19.68 39.06 9.47
C LEU A 93 -18.16 38.91 9.37
N LEU A 94 -17.40 39.19 10.43
CA LEU A 94 -15.95 38.91 10.45
C LEU A 94 -15.62 37.43 10.72
N GLY A 95 -16.49 36.71 11.42
CA GLY A 95 -16.29 35.30 11.75
C GLY A 95 -16.37 34.37 10.54
N VAL A 96 -17.21 34.69 9.55
CA VAL A 96 -17.37 33.89 8.32
C VAL A 96 -16.19 34.14 7.36
N ALA A 97 -15.69 35.38 7.25
CA ALA A 97 -14.52 35.68 6.44
C ALA A 97 -13.22 35.09 7.04
N ALA A 98 -13.07 35.11 8.37
CA ALA A 98 -11.95 34.46 9.05
C ALA A 98 -12.03 32.91 8.99
N GLY A 99 -13.24 32.35 9.05
CA GLY A 99 -13.47 30.91 8.88
C GLY A 99 -13.13 30.41 7.47
N LEU A 100 -13.51 31.15 6.42
CA LEU A 100 -13.19 30.82 5.03
C LEU A 100 -11.71 31.03 4.68
N PHE A 101 -11.02 31.96 5.35
CA PHE A 101 -9.57 32.18 5.18
C PHE A 101 -8.71 31.07 5.82
N ILE A 102 -9.23 30.36 6.83
CA ILE A 102 -8.53 29.24 7.49
C ILE A 102 -8.72 27.92 6.72
N ILE A 103 -9.84 27.77 5.99
CA ILE A 103 -10.12 26.56 5.18
C ILE A 103 -9.41 26.60 3.81
N SER A 104 -9.11 27.79 3.29
CA SER A 104 -8.53 27.99 1.94
C SER A 104 -7.00 28.05 1.87
N ARG A 105 -6.28 27.97 2.99
CA ARG A 105 -4.81 27.86 2.97
C ARG A 105 -4.40 26.39 2.85
N PRO A 106 -3.51 26.01 1.91
CA PRO A 106 -2.87 24.72 1.97
C PRO A 106 -2.19 24.61 3.33
N ARG A 107 -2.57 23.60 4.12
CA ARG A 107 -1.88 23.31 5.38
C ARG A 107 -0.40 23.16 5.04
N PRO A 108 0.52 23.93 5.66
CA PRO A 108 1.93 23.63 5.51
C PRO A 108 2.12 22.18 5.95
N ALA A 109 2.79 21.38 5.11
CA ALA A 109 3.16 20.03 5.47
C ALA A 109 3.81 20.09 6.85
N ILE A 110 3.18 19.46 7.85
CA ILE A 110 3.83 19.27 9.14
C ILE A 110 5.11 18.51 8.78
N PRO A 111 6.31 19.08 8.99
CA PRO A 111 7.52 18.30 8.79
C PRO A 111 7.39 17.11 9.73
N ALA A 112 7.33 15.90 9.17
CA ALA A 112 7.34 14.69 9.95
C ALA A 112 8.52 14.80 10.91
N LYS A 113 8.22 14.87 12.20
CA LYS A 113 9.25 14.76 13.24
C LYS A 113 9.92 13.41 12.96
N PRO A 114 11.25 13.36 12.69
CA PRO A 114 11.89 12.10 12.36
C PRO A 114 11.60 11.14 13.51
N ALA A 115 10.90 10.05 13.19
CA ALA A 115 10.71 8.98 14.15
C ALA A 115 12.10 8.56 14.61
N ALA A 116 12.31 8.56 15.91
CA ALA A 116 13.52 8.03 16.52
C ALA A 116 13.49 6.51 16.40
N SER A 117 13.65 5.99 15.17
CA SER A 117 13.96 4.60 14.88
C SER A 117 15.23 4.59 14.05
N GLY A 118 16.29 4.02 14.60
CA GLY A 118 17.64 4.05 14.03
C GLY A 118 17.83 3.16 12.79
N VAL A 119 16.94 3.26 11.79
CA VAL A 119 17.14 2.62 10.48
C VAL A 119 17.43 3.72 9.45
N PRO A 120 18.63 3.77 8.84
CA PRO A 120 18.92 4.76 7.80
C PRO A 120 18.07 4.53 6.54
N ALA A 121 17.80 5.61 5.80
CA ALA A 121 17.14 5.61 4.50
C ALA A 121 17.83 4.66 3.50
N SER A 122 17.03 3.91 2.72
CA SER A 122 17.44 2.88 1.74
C SER A 122 18.27 1.73 2.36
N ALA A 123 17.60 0.63 2.68
CA ALA A 123 18.23 -0.53 3.31
C ALA A 123 18.94 -1.42 2.29
N GLY A 124 20.11 -1.02 1.78
CA GLY A 124 21.00 -1.92 1.04
C GLY A 124 20.35 -2.63 -0.16
N VAL A 125 20.85 -3.82 -0.50
CA VAL A 125 20.35 -4.62 -1.63
C VAL A 125 19.01 -5.27 -1.28
N LEU A 126 18.03 -5.17 -2.18
CA LEU A 126 16.75 -5.87 -2.11
C LEU A 126 16.97 -7.39 -2.26
N LEU A 127 16.67 -8.14 -1.20
CA LEU A 127 16.81 -9.60 -1.16
C LEU A 127 15.45 -10.24 -0.95
N ILE A 128 14.81 -10.58 -2.05
CA ILE A 128 13.50 -11.24 -2.11
C ILE A 128 13.67 -12.75 -1.89
N VAL A 129 12.79 -13.35 -1.08
CA VAL A 129 12.57 -14.81 -1.03
C VAL A 129 11.07 -15.14 -1.19
N PRO A 130 10.73 -16.36 -1.66
CA PRO A 130 9.35 -16.81 -1.71
C PRO A 130 8.65 -16.69 -0.34
N GLY A 131 7.43 -16.19 -0.35
CA GLY A 131 6.67 -15.91 0.87
C GLY A 131 7.08 -14.62 1.58
N ASP A 132 7.88 -13.73 0.97
CA ASP A 132 7.97 -12.35 1.45
C ASP A 132 6.67 -11.58 1.13
N LEU A 133 6.48 -10.44 1.80
CA LEU A 133 5.34 -9.55 1.65
C LEU A 133 5.84 -8.16 1.30
N VAL A 134 5.37 -7.59 0.19
CA VAL A 134 5.66 -6.21 -0.17
C VAL A 134 4.44 -5.34 0.08
N GLU A 135 4.64 -4.12 0.59
CA GLU A 135 3.57 -3.14 0.73
C GLU A 135 3.99 -1.74 0.30
N THR A 136 3.00 -0.92 -0.03
CA THR A 136 3.15 0.52 -0.20
C THR A 136 2.15 1.31 0.63
N GLU A 137 2.55 2.51 1.04
CA GLU A 137 1.74 3.41 1.86
C GLU A 137 1.04 4.50 1.05
N PHE A 138 -0.04 5.05 1.61
CA PHE A 138 -0.76 6.16 0.99
C PHE A 138 0.16 7.36 0.67
N ALA A 139 -0.23 8.03 -0.41
CA ALA A 139 0.23 9.33 -0.85
C ALA A 139 0.53 10.31 0.30
N GLY A 140 1.81 10.55 0.58
CA GLY A 140 2.27 11.48 1.62
C GLY A 140 3.27 10.86 2.61
N TYR A 141 3.20 9.54 2.83
CA TYR A 141 4.13 8.80 3.69
C TYR A 141 5.25 8.15 2.86
N GLY A 142 4.87 7.58 1.71
CA GLY A 142 5.79 7.27 0.61
C GLY A 142 6.87 6.28 0.96
N ARG A 143 6.51 5.10 1.47
CA ARG A 143 7.45 3.99 1.69
C ARG A 143 6.99 2.78 0.90
N LEU A 144 7.94 2.11 0.24
CA LEU A 144 7.78 0.72 -0.20
C LEU A 144 8.56 -0.15 0.79
N ARG A 145 7.92 -1.16 1.37
CA ARG A 145 8.53 -2.01 2.40
C ARG A 145 8.40 -3.47 2.03
N LEU A 146 9.43 -4.24 2.37
CA LEU A 146 9.43 -5.69 2.29
C LEU A 146 9.45 -6.26 3.72
N TRP A 147 8.54 -7.18 3.97
CA TRP A 147 8.33 -7.83 5.25
C TRP A 147 8.57 -9.33 5.11
N ARG A 148 9.30 -9.89 6.06
CA ARG A 148 9.56 -11.33 6.16
C ARG A 148 8.95 -11.90 7.41
N GLN A 149 8.40 -13.09 7.30
CA GLN A 149 7.83 -13.79 8.44
C GLN A 149 8.90 -14.63 9.14
N GLN A 150 8.87 -14.67 10.47
CA GLN A 150 9.68 -15.54 11.30
C GLN A 150 8.93 -16.84 11.61
N ASN A 151 9.63 -17.81 12.20
CA ASN A 151 9.07 -19.10 12.57
C ASN A 151 7.91 -19.01 13.58
N ASP A 152 7.85 -17.94 14.38
CA ASP A 152 6.78 -17.66 15.35
C ASP A 152 5.59 -16.92 14.72
N ALA A 153 5.52 -16.93 13.38
CA ALA A 153 4.61 -16.20 12.55
C ALA A 153 4.77 -14.67 12.58
N THR A 154 5.66 -14.05 13.34
CA THR A 154 5.80 -12.58 13.35
C THR A 154 6.41 -12.04 12.07
N LEU A 155 5.95 -10.87 11.59
CA LEU A 155 6.53 -10.18 10.44
C LEU A 155 7.52 -9.11 10.91
N PHE A 156 8.66 -9.01 10.23
CA PHE A 156 9.64 -7.95 10.43
C PHE A 156 10.05 -7.33 9.10
N GLU A 157 10.32 -6.03 9.13
CA GLU A 157 10.79 -5.29 7.97
C GLU A 157 12.22 -5.72 7.63
N VAL A 158 12.44 -6.23 6.41
CA VAL A 158 13.75 -6.66 5.91
C VAL A 158 14.35 -5.66 4.93
N TRP A 159 13.52 -4.84 4.29
CA TRP A 159 13.96 -3.85 3.32
C TRP A 159 12.92 -2.72 3.19
N ARG A 160 13.39 -1.52 2.85
CA ARG A 160 12.53 -0.38 2.51
C ARG A 160 13.21 0.60 1.55
N ILE A 161 12.40 1.31 0.77
CA ILE A 161 12.78 2.54 0.08
C ILE A 161 11.91 3.72 0.55
N GLU A 162 12.54 4.88 0.72
CA GLU A 162 11.88 6.12 1.10
C GLU A 162 12.63 7.31 0.47
N PRO A 163 11.97 8.19 -0.30
CA PRO A 163 10.54 8.18 -0.61
C PRO A 163 10.18 7.22 -1.76
N GLY A 164 9.40 6.18 -1.48
CA GLY A 164 8.66 5.36 -2.46
C GLY A 164 7.20 5.80 -2.54
N ARG A 165 6.92 6.93 -3.22
CA ARG A 165 5.55 7.46 -3.40
C ARG A 165 4.73 6.61 -4.36
N HIS A 166 4.31 5.43 -3.92
CA HIS A 166 3.50 4.50 -4.71
C HIS A 166 2.11 4.32 -4.11
N SER A 167 1.07 4.45 -4.92
CA SER A 167 -0.33 4.23 -4.48
C SER A 167 -0.82 2.81 -4.75
N SER A 168 -0.10 2.06 -5.61
CA SER A 168 -0.38 0.69 -6.00
C SER A 168 0.95 -0.06 -6.19
N LEU A 169 0.88 -1.39 -6.27
CA LEU A 169 2.01 -2.25 -6.64
C LEU A 169 1.49 -3.58 -7.22
N ALA A 170 2.35 -4.29 -7.94
CA ALA A 170 2.12 -5.65 -8.39
C ALA A 170 3.43 -6.45 -8.31
N VAL A 171 3.30 -7.78 -8.20
CA VAL A 171 4.42 -8.72 -8.17
C VAL A 171 4.24 -9.71 -9.30
N GLY A 172 5.31 -9.99 -10.05
CA GLY A 172 5.28 -10.91 -11.19
C GLY A 172 6.60 -10.91 -11.96
N ASP A 173 6.73 -11.83 -12.91
CA ASP A 173 7.91 -11.98 -13.76
C ASP A 173 7.89 -10.93 -14.88
N LEU A 174 8.84 -10.00 -14.87
CA LEU A 174 8.92 -8.93 -15.87
C LEU A 174 9.93 -9.21 -16.99
N ASP A 175 10.85 -10.15 -16.82
CA ASP A 175 11.94 -10.36 -17.77
C ASP A 175 12.17 -11.80 -18.24
N GLY A 176 11.27 -12.71 -17.86
CA GLY A 176 11.30 -14.11 -18.24
C GLY A 176 12.33 -14.90 -17.43
N GLU A 177 12.94 -14.32 -16.40
CA GLU A 177 13.89 -15.00 -15.53
C GLU A 177 13.21 -15.51 -14.25
N PRO A 178 13.69 -16.61 -13.66
CA PRO A 178 13.17 -17.08 -12.38
C PRO A 178 13.35 -16.02 -11.27
N GLY A 179 12.23 -15.63 -10.68
CA GLY A 179 12.16 -14.59 -9.68
C GLY A 179 10.95 -13.71 -9.96
N HIS A 180 10.44 -13.04 -8.93
CA HIS A 180 9.38 -12.06 -9.11
C HIS A 180 9.91 -10.66 -8.85
N GLU A 181 9.69 -9.78 -9.82
CA GLU A 181 9.90 -8.35 -9.68
C GLU A 181 8.68 -7.68 -9.06
N ILE A 182 8.90 -6.47 -8.55
CA ILE A 182 7.85 -5.61 -8.02
C ILE A 182 7.71 -4.41 -8.97
N ALA A 183 6.54 -4.21 -9.55
CA ALA A 183 6.19 -2.98 -10.26
C ALA A 183 5.38 -2.07 -9.34
N ALA A 184 5.80 -0.82 -9.17
CA ALA A 184 5.08 0.15 -8.36
C ALA A 184 4.98 1.50 -9.10
N PRO A 185 3.77 1.91 -9.55
CA PRO A 185 3.59 3.23 -10.14
C PRO A 185 3.90 4.33 -9.13
N GLY A 186 4.77 5.25 -9.51
CA GLY A 186 4.99 6.50 -8.81
C GLY A 186 4.26 7.65 -9.51
N TYR A 187 4.11 8.77 -8.81
CA TYR A 187 3.51 9.96 -9.39
C TYR A 187 4.13 11.26 -8.87
N CYS A 188 4.08 12.30 -9.68
CA CYS A 188 4.42 13.66 -9.28
C CYS A 188 3.46 14.67 -9.90
N ARG A 189 3.26 15.81 -9.22
CA ARG A 189 2.45 16.90 -9.74
C ARG A 189 3.34 17.83 -10.56
N GLU A 190 2.95 18.04 -11.80
CA GLU A 190 3.51 19.08 -12.66
C GLU A 190 2.63 20.31 -12.64
N PHE A 191 3.28 21.46 -12.72
CA PHE A 191 2.63 22.75 -12.82
C PHE A 191 3.02 23.37 -14.16
N GLU A 192 2.02 23.75 -14.94
CA GLU A 192 2.21 24.45 -16.20
C GLU A 192 1.66 25.87 -16.05
N LYS A 193 2.50 26.85 -16.42
CA LYS A 193 2.15 28.26 -16.31
C LYS A 193 1.79 28.81 -17.68
N ALA A 194 0.56 29.29 -17.82
CA ALA A 194 0.05 29.95 -19.03
C ALA A 194 -0.42 31.37 -18.67
N GLY A 195 0.48 32.34 -18.83
CA GLY A 195 0.24 33.72 -18.37
C GLY A 195 0.11 33.80 -16.85
N ASP A 196 -1.01 34.32 -16.37
CA ASP A 196 -1.34 34.40 -14.94
C ASP A 196 -2.00 33.11 -14.39
N TYR A 197 -2.35 32.18 -15.27
CA TYR A 197 -2.98 30.91 -14.88
C TYR A 197 -1.92 29.84 -14.65
N THR A 198 -2.09 29.07 -13.57
CA THR A 198 -1.32 27.84 -13.31
C THR A 198 -2.27 26.67 -13.40
N THR A 199 -2.07 25.79 -14.37
CA THR A 199 -2.72 24.48 -14.40
C THR A 199 -1.79 23.46 -13.77
N SER A 200 -2.34 22.36 -13.30
CA SER A 200 -1.54 21.22 -12.85
C SER A 200 -2.02 19.94 -13.52
N LYS A 201 -1.10 19.00 -13.66
CA LYS A 201 -1.38 17.62 -14.07
C LYS A 201 -0.59 16.67 -13.19
N ILE A 202 -1.04 15.44 -13.08
CA ILE A 202 -0.31 14.36 -12.41
C ILE A 202 0.42 13.55 -13.48
N ARG A 203 1.75 13.48 -13.38
CA ARG A 203 2.57 12.55 -14.15
C ARG A 203 2.65 11.23 -13.39
N PHE A 204 2.36 10.13 -14.07
CA PHE A 204 2.61 8.77 -13.60
C PHE A 204 3.82 8.17 -14.31
N PHE A 205 4.60 7.40 -13.55
CA PHE A 205 5.76 6.66 -14.02
C PHE A 205 5.82 5.31 -13.31
N ILE A 206 6.55 4.35 -13.85
CA ILE A 206 6.72 3.03 -13.25
C ILE A 206 8.12 2.92 -12.67
N ASN A 207 8.22 2.45 -11.42
CA ASN A 207 9.46 1.89 -10.87
C ASN A 207 9.31 0.37 -10.78
N ALA A 208 10.25 -0.37 -11.35
CA ALA A 208 10.38 -1.80 -11.18
C ALA A 208 11.55 -2.10 -10.24
N TYR A 209 11.36 -3.01 -9.30
CA TYR A 209 12.37 -3.46 -8.34
C TYR A 209 12.64 -4.94 -8.53
N LYS A 210 13.92 -5.32 -8.54
CA LYS A 210 14.37 -6.70 -8.77
C LYS A 210 15.31 -7.16 -7.67
N HIS A 211 15.28 -8.45 -7.34
CA HIS A 211 16.23 -9.06 -6.42
C HIS A 211 17.67 -8.72 -6.81
N GLY A 212 18.52 -8.39 -5.83
CA GLY A 212 19.93 -8.08 -6.07
C GLY A 212 20.22 -6.61 -6.40
N PHE A 213 19.19 -5.77 -6.56
CA PHE A 213 19.34 -4.34 -6.80
C PHE A 213 19.16 -3.52 -5.51
N LYS A 214 19.89 -2.43 -5.38
CA LYS A 214 19.83 -1.55 -4.21
C LYS A 214 18.60 -0.64 -4.21
N ASP A 215 18.31 -0.08 -5.38
CA ASP A 215 17.19 0.84 -5.61
C ASP A 215 16.24 0.22 -6.65
N TRP A 216 15.53 1.03 -7.45
CA TRP A 216 14.79 0.49 -8.58
C TRP A 216 15.75 -0.14 -9.60
N TRP A 217 15.34 -1.27 -10.17
CA TRP A 217 16.02 -1.92 -11.28
C TRP A 217 15.77 -1.17 -12.59
N LYS A 218 14.52 -0.76 -12.85
CA LYS A 218 14.12 0.06 -13.99
C LYS A 218 13.16 1.16 -13.56
N THR A 219 13.18 2.28 -14.28
CA THR A 219 12.21 3.36 -14.10
C THR A 219 11.88 4.04 -15.41
N THR A 220 10.62 4.45 -15.58
CA THR A 220 10.20 5.28 -16.72
C THR A 220 10.25 6.78 -16.42
N PHE A 221 10.59 7.18 -15.18
CA PHE A 221 10.47 8.57 -14.71
C PHE A 221 11.25 9.60 -15.54
N TYR A 222 12.45 9.22 -16.02
CA TYR A 222 13.38 10.14 -16.68
C TYR A 222 13.03 10.43 -18.13
N ASP A 223 12.36 9.50 -18.80
CA ASP A 223 11.85 9.70 -20.16
C ASP A 223 10.35 10.02 -20.08
N VAL A 224 10.01 11.30 -20.25
CA VAL A 224 8.64 11.78 -20.18
C VAL A 224 7.74 11.12 -21.22
N SER A 225 8.29 10.66 -22.35
CA SER A 225 7.52 9.91 -23.36
C SER A 225 7.07 8.53 -22.87
N GLN A 226 7.72 8.01 -21.82
CA GLN A 226 7.40 6.75 -21.14
C GLN A 226 6.55 6.97 -19.86
N CYS A 227 6.05 8.19 -19.69
CA CYS A 227 5.12 8.56 -18.63
C CYS A 227 3.74 8.83 -19.21
N PHE A 228 2.72 8.78 -18.37
CA PHE A 228 1.35 9.14 -18.75
C PHE A 228 0.74 10.10 -17.73
N PHE A 229 -0.37 10.74 -18.08
CA PHE A 229 -0.85 11.93 -17.38
C PHE A 229 -2.32 11.85 -17.01
N GLU A 230 -2.63 12.36 -15.82
CA GLU A 230 -3.99 12.58 -15.32
C GLU A 230 -4.19 14.06 -15.00
N LYS A 231 -5.43 14.55 -15.11
CA LYS A 231 -5.73 15.97 -14.91
C LYS A 231 -5.58 16.37 -13.44
N ASP A 232 -6.29 15.73 -12.53
CA ASP A 232 -6.37 16.18 -11.12
C ASP A 232 -6.31 15.05 -10.07
N ASN A 233 -6.75 13.84 -10.40
CA ASN A 233 -6.93 12.73 -9.45
C ASN A 233 -5.88 11.61 -9.60
N PHE A 234 -5.44 11.05 -8.46
CA PHE A 234 -4.54 9.90 -8.36
C PHE A 234 -5.02 8.86 -7.33
N GLU A 235 -6.20 9.03 -6.72
CA GLU A 235 -6.64 8.19 -5.60
C GLU A 235 -7.04 6.77 -6.02
N SER A 236 -7.28 6.54 -7.32
CA SER A 236 -7.69 5.24 -7.87
C SER A 236 -6.66 4.75 -8.89
N VAL A 237 -5.55 4.20 -8.39
CA VAL A 237 -4.57 3.48 -9.21
C VAL A 237 -4.62 1.99 -8.86
N GLU A 238 -4.73 1.15 -9.87
CA GLU A 238 -4.52 -0.30 -9.76
C GLU A 238 -3.42 -0.71 -10.73
N THR A 239 -2.59 -1.65 -10.32
CA THR A 239 -1.52 -2.21 -11.14
C THR A 239 -1.53 -3.72 -10.99
N LEU A 240 -1.30 -4.41 -12.11
CA LEU A 240 -1.11 -5.85 -12.17
C LEU A 240 0.05 -6.16 -13.12
N ILE A 241 0.65 -7.34 -12.94
CA ILE A 241 1.60 -7.93 -13.87
C ILE A 241 0.96 -9.19 -14.43
N ALA A 242 0.81 -9.27 -15.73
CA ALA A 242 0.18 -10.40 -16.40
C ALA A 242 0.66 -10.52 -17.85
N ASP A 243 0.65 -11.74 -18.37
CA ASP A 243 0.92 -12.01 -19.78
C ASP A 243 -0.28 -11.57 -20.62
N ILE A 244 -0.11 -10.53 -21.45
CA ILE A 244 -1.18 -10.05 -22.35
C ILE A 244 -0.91 -10.38 -23.81
N ASP A 245 0.31 -10.78 -24.18
CA ASP A 245 0.73 -10.95 -25.57
C ASP A 245 1.27 -12.35 -25.92
N GLY A 246 1.38 -13.24 -24.94
CA GLY A 246 1.85 -14.62 -25.08
C GLY A 246 3.36 -14.74 -25.25
N LEU A 247 4.13 -13.67 -25.05
CA LEU A 247 5.58 -13.66 -25.18
C LEU A 247 6.28 -13.70 -23.80
N PRO A 248 7.54 -14.13 -23.73
CA PRO A 248 8.29 -14.15 -22.47
C PRO A 248 8.38 -12.78 -21.79
N GLY A 249 8.26 -12.79 -20.45
CA GLY A 249 8.25 -11.60 -19.60
C GLY A 249 6.90 -10.89 -19.65
N ASN A 250 6.21 -10.83 -18.51
CA ASN A 250 4.85 -10.30 -18.43
C ASN A 250 4.83 -8.77 -18.48
N GLU A 251 3.68 -8.24 -18.92
CA GLU A 251 3.45 -6.80 -18.99
C GLU A 251 2.96 -6.24 -17.67
N ILE A 252 3.30 -4.98 -17.43
CA ILE A 252 2.69 -4.17 -16.37
C ILE A 252 1.48 -3.47 -16.96
N LEU A 253 0.30 -3.74 -16.43
CA LEU A 253 -0.89 -2.95 -16.71
C LEU A 253 -1.18 -2.02 -15.54
N THR A 254 -1.41 -0.75 -15.85
CA THR A 254 -1.81 0.26 -14.86
C THR A 254 -3.13 0.91 -15.25
N VAL A 255 -4.09 0.85 -14.34
CA VAL A 255 -5.37 1.55 -14.42
C VAL A 255 -5.29 2.79 -13.56
N THR A 256 -5.63 3.94 -14.11
CA THR A 256 -5.85 5.19 -13.38
C THR A 256 -7.31 5.63 -13.51
N ALA A 257 -7.65 6.82 -13.00
CA ALA A 257 -9.03 7.29 -13.05
C ALA A 257 -9.56 7.39 -14.49
N HIS A 258 -8.73 7.79 -15.45
CA HIS A 258 -9.15 7.99 -16.84
C HIS A 258 -8.36 7.17 -17.84
N SER A 259 -7.37 6.35 -17.47
CA SER A 259 -6.53 5.66 -18.45
C SER A 259 -6.23 4.22 -18.10
N LEU A 260 -6.00 3.41 -19.13
CA LEU A 260 -5.30 2.13 -19.06
C LEU A 260 -3.98 2.29 -19.81
N ALA A 261 -2.88 1.85 -19.21
CA ALA A 261 -1.55 1.85 -19.82
C ALA A 261 -0.88 0.48 -19.65
N ALA A 262 -0.08 0.10 -20.64
CA ALA A 262 0.70 -1.13 -20.67
C ALA A 262 2.19 -0.82 -20.84
N PHE A 263 3.03 -1.53 -20.08
CA PHE A 263 4.48 -1.41 -20.12
C PHE A 263 5.11 -2.79 -20.28
N LYS A 264 6.22 -2.87 -21.01
CA LYS A 264 6.98 -4.11 -21.21
C LYS A 264 8.47 -3.85 -21.06
N PHE A 265 9.17 -4.79 -20.44
CA PHE A 265 10.62 -4.77 -20.40
C PHE A 265 11.18 -5.30 -21.72
N ASN A 266 12.09 -4.53 -22.32
CA ASN A 266 12.84 -4.97 -23.49
C ASN A 266 14.22 -5.47 -23.03
N PRO A 267 14.50 -6.78 -23.11
CA PRO A 267 15.77 -7.35 -22.66
C PRO A 267 16.96 -6.94 -23.54
N GLU A 268 16.76 -6.73 -24.84
CA GLU A 268 17.82 -6.31 -25.77
C GLU A 268 18.28 -4.87 -25.49
N ALA A 269 17.32 -3.96 -25.28
CA ALA A 269 17.60 -2.57 -24.93
C ALA A 269 17.95 -2.39 -23.44
N GLY A 270 17.57 -3.36 -22.60
CA GLY A 270 17.67 -3.25 -21.15
C GLY A 270 16.79 -2.13 -20.58
N GLU A 271 15.62 -1.88 -21.17
CA GLU A 271 14.75 -0.74 -20.81
C GLU A 271 13.31 -1.19 -20.57
N LEU A 272 12.68 -0.58 -19.56
CA LEU A 272 11.23 -0.67 -19.36
C LEU A 272 10.55 0.45 -20.14
N ARG A 273 9.58 0.12 -21.00
CA ARG A 273 8.92 1.10 -21.88
C ARG A 273 7.41 0.98 -21.82
N MET A 274 6.73 2.11 -21.94
CA MET A 274 5.30 2.17 -22.21
C MET A 274 5.08 1.72 -23.66
N ILE A 275 4.34 0.63 -23.85
CA ILE A 275 4.06 0.08 -25.17
C ILE A 275 2.70 0.55 -25.70
N TRP A 276 1.78 0.93 -24.80
CA TRP A 276 0.47 1.40 -25.17
C TRP A 276 -0.23 2.15 -24.01
N SER A 277 -1.10 3.10 -24.33
CA SER A 277 -2.00 3.75 -23.36
C SER A 277 -3.23 4.33 -24.04
N GLN A 278 -4.39 4.32 -23.36
CA GLN A 278 -5.62 4.94 -23.87
C GLN A 278 -6.52 5.40 -22.72
N ALA A 279 -7.18 6.55 -22.91
CA ALA A 279 -8.03 7.17 -21.89
C ALA A 279 -9.55 6.93 -22.07
N SER A 280 -10.00 6.58 -23.27
CA SER A 280 -11.41 6.27 -23.51
C SER A 280 -11.53 5.22 -24.58
N PHE A 281 -12.34 4.19 -24.30
CA PHE A 281 -12.63 3.08 -25.21
C PHE A 281 -13.99 3.20 -25.88
N ILE A 282 -14.88 4.02 -25.32
CA ILE A 282 -16.24 4.23 -25.83
C ILE A 282 -16.33 5.68 -26.34
N PRO A 283 -16.53 5.89 -27.66
CA PRO A 283 -16.67 7.22 -28.22
C PRO A 283 -17.79 8.03 -27.54
N ASN A 284 -17.52 9.30 -27.23
CA ASN A 284 -18.46 10.23 -26.61
C ASN A 284 -18.94 9.85 -25.20
N THR A 285 -18.23 8.95 -24.52
CA THR A 285 -18.50 8.62 -23.11
C THR A 285 -17.30 9.01 -22.26
N ASN A 286 -17.57 9.68 -21.14
CA ASN A 286 -16.57 9.87 -20.09
C ASN A 286 -16.54 8.61 -19.23
N LEU A 287 -15.47 7.82 -19.36
CA LEU A 287 -15.28 6.58 -18.63
C LEU A 287 -14.29 6.81 -17.50
N LEU A 288 -14.75 6.53 -16.28
CA LEU A 288 -13.90 6.44 -15.11
C LEU A 288 -13.48 4.99 -14.95
N MET A 289 -12.24 4.67 -15.32
CA MET A 289 -11.70 3.32 -15.20
C MET A 289 -11.57 2.97 -13.71
N ARG A 290 -11.91 1.73 -13.36
CA ARG A 290 -12.00 1.28 -11.95
C ARG A 290 -11.05 0.13 -11.63
N SER A 291 -10.99 -0.87 -12.48
CA SER A 291 -10.22 -2.08 -12.22
C SER A 291 -9.92 -2.83 -13.51
N ALA A 292 -8.84 -3.61 -13.54
CA ALA A 292 -8.47 -4.48 -14.64
C ALA A 292 -8.04 -5.85 -14.13
N ALA A 293 -8.21 -6.86 -14.98
CA ALA A 293 -7.71 -8.22 -14.79
C ALA A 293 -7.37 -8.82 -16.16
N VAL A 294 -6.54 -9.86 -16.15
CA VAL A 294 -6.11 -10.58 -17.37
C VAL A 294 -6.30 -12.07 -17.15
N GLY A 295 -6.81 -12.77 -18.17
CA GLY A 295 -7.03 -14.21 -18.14
C GLY A 295 -7.75 -14.71 -19.39
N ASP A 296 -7.76 -16.03 -19.58
CA ASP A 296 -8.38 -16.73 -20.71
C ASP A 296 -9.86 -17.02 -20.41
N VAL A 297 -10.68 -16.03 -20.71
CA VAL A 297 -12.11 -16.01 -20.34
C VAL A 297 -13.01 -16.61 -21.42
N ASP A 298 -12.49 -16.86 -22.62
CA ASP A 298 -13.20 -17.56 -23.69
C ASP A 298 -12.66 -18.97 -24.00
N ALA A 299 -11.62 -19.40 -23.26
CA ALA A 299 -10.96 -20.68 -23.38
C ALA A 299 -10.38 -20.95 -24.78
N ASP A 300 -9.90 -19.90 -25.45
CA ASP A 300 -9.18 -20.02 -26.72
C ASP A 300 -7.66 -20.22 -26.53
N GLY A 301 -7.19 -20.24 -25.27
CA GLY A 301 -5.79 -20.38 -24.89
C GLY A 301 -5.01 -19.08 -24.94
N LYS A 302 -5.66 -17.93 -25.13
CA LYS A 302 -5.05 -16.60 -25.08
C LYS A 302 -5.73 -15.76 -24.02
N ASN A 303 -4.95 -14.86 -23.43
CA ASN A 303 -5.49 -14.00 -22.40
C ASN A 303 -6.19 -12.77 -23.00
N GLU A 304 -7.34 -12.44 -22.43
CA GLU A 304 -8.00 -11.16 -22.62
C GLU A 304 -7.60 -10.18 -21.51
N ILE A 305 -7.59 -8.90 -21.85
CA ILE A 305 -7.52 -7.82 -20.87
C ILE A 305 -8.95 -7.37 -20.60
N LEU A 306 -9.43 -7.59 -19.39
CA LEU A 306 -10.73 -7.10 -18.95
C LEU A 306 -10.53 -5.81 -18.16
N ALA A 307 -11.37 -4.83 -18.44
CA ALA A 307 -11.37 -3.57 -17.70
C ALA A 307 -12.79 -3.16 -17.34
N THR A 308 -12.98 -2.73 -16.11
CA THR A 308 -14.24 -2.15 -15.65
C THR A 308 -14.15 -0.64 -15.61
N ALA A 309 -15.25 0.01 -15.96
CA ALA A 309 -15.38 1.46 -15.88
C ALA A 309 -16.76 1.86 -15.38
N ALA A 310 -16.88 3.07 -14.84
CA ALA A 310 -18.15 3.72 -14.60
C ALA A 310 -18.33 4.85 -15.63
N GLU A 311 -19.56 5.10 -16.06
CA GLU A 311 -19.87 6.33 -16.79
C GLU A 311 -19.71 7.55 -15.83
N GLY A 312 -19.58 8.77 -16.35
CA GLY A 312 -19.78 10.00 -15.57
C GLY A 312 -18.52 10.78 -15.19
N GLU A 313 -18.75 11.89 -14.47
CA GLU A 313 -17.69 12.78 -13.99
C GLU A 313 -17.33 12.47 -12.53
N GLU A 314 -16.08 12.70 -12.18
CA GLU A 314 -15.58 12.50 -10.83
C GLU A 314 -16.33 13.40 -9.83
N GLY A 315 -16.87 12.80 -8.76
CA GLY A 315 -17.62 13.53 -7.73
C GLY A 315 -19.10 13.79 -8.04
N ALA A 316 -19.59 13.43 -9.23
CA ALA A 316 -21.04 13.39 -9.50
C ALA A 316 -21.72 12.30 -8.66
N GLU A 317 -23.01 12.49 -8.30
CA GLU A 317 -23.82 11.40 -7.74
C GLU A 317 -23.69 10.19 -8.67
N THR A 318 -23.14 9.11 -8.12
CA THR A 318 -22.62 7.96 -8.89
C THR A 318 -23.63 7.52 -9.95
N PRO A 319 -23.28 7.53 -11.24
CA PRO A 319 -24.17 6.96 -12.23
C PRO A 319 -24.30 5.46 -11.98
N ASP A 320 -25.54 4.97 -12.03
CA ASP A 320 -25.89 3.56 -11.85
C ASP A 320 -25.48 2.68 -13.06
N ARG A 321 -24.55 3.14 -13.91
CA ARG A 321 -24.09 2.42 -15.09
C ARG A 321 -22.59 2.15 -15.02
N GLY A 322 -22.25 0.87 -15.01
CA GLY A 322 -20.90 0.38 -15.21
C GLY A 322 -20.76 -0.26 -16.57
N TRP A 323 -19.50 -0.43 -16.97
CA TRP A 323 -19.09 -1.04 -18.22
C TRP A 323 -18.05 -2.11 -17.94
N LEU A 324 -18.14 -3.22 -18.66
CA LEU A 324 -17.09 -4.21 -18.79
C LEU A 324 -16.57 -4.14 -20.23
N LEU A 325 -15.29 -3.90 -20.37
CA LEU A 325 -14.56 -3.93 -21.62
C LEU A 325 -13.77 -5.23 -21.66
N VAL A 326 -13.93 -5.99 -22.75
CA VAL A 326 -13.12 -7.18 -23.04
C VAL A 326 -12.24 -6.84 -24.22
N LEU A 327 -10.93 -6.83 -23.99
CA LEU A 327 -9.93 -6.43 -24.96
C LEU A 327 -9.01 -7.61 -25.26
N ARG A 328 -8.54 -7.73 -26.50
CA ARG A 328 -7.52 -8.70 -26.88
C ARG A 328 -6.32 -7.99 -27.47
N TRP A 329 -5.11 -8.40 -27.09
CA TRP A 329 -3.89 -7.82 -27.63
C TRP A 329 -3.66 -8.31 -29.07
N GLN A 330 -3.67 -7.39 -30.04
CA GLN A 330 -3.49 -7.68 -31.45
C GLN A 330 -2.76 -6.54 -32.15
N ASP A 331 -1.80 -6.86 -33.01
CA ASP A 331 -1.02 -5.88 -33.78
C ASP A 331 -0.37 -4.78 -32.90
N GLY A 332 0.15 -5.19 -31.73
CA GLY A 332 0.86 -4.31 -30.79
C GLY A 332 -0.01 -3.37 -29.98
N ARG A 333 -1.33 -3.59 -29.91
CA ARG A 333 -2.26 -2.81 -29.08
C ARG A 333 -3.50 -3.64 -28.70
N PRO A 334 -4.22 -3.29 -27.63
CA PRO A 334 -5.50 -3.92 -27.33
C PRO A 334 -6.57 -3.50 -28.36
N GLN A 335 -7.32 -4.49 -28.84
CA GLN A 335 -8.54 -4.31 -29.63
C GLN A 335 -9.74 -4.61 -28.76
N VAL A 336 -10.78 -3.79 -28.83
CA VAL A 336 -12.06 -4.08 -28.17
C VAL A 336 -12.72 -5.25 -28.88
N VAL A 337 -12.89 -6.36 -28.18
CA VAL A 337 -13.60 -7.55 -28.67
C VAL A 337 -15.06 -7.50 -28.26
N GLN A 338 -15.34 -7.06 -27.03
CA GLN A 338 -16.69 -6.99 -26.49
C GLN A 338 -16.82 -5.83 -25.49
N ILE A 339 -18.02 -5.26 -25.44
CA ILE A 339 -18.42 -4.26 -24.45
C ILE A 339 -19.75 -4.71 -23.86
N GLU A 340 -19.80 -4.80 -22.54
CA GLU A 340 -20.99 -5.17 -21.80
C GLU A 340 -21.39 -4.09 -20.80
N THR A 341 -22.70 -3.91 -20.61
CA THR A 341 -23.22 -3.03 -19.56
C THR A 341 -23.32 -3.81 -18.26
N LEU A 342 -22.74 -3.25 -17.19
CA LEU A 342 -22.84 -3.82 -15.86
C LEU A 342 -24.08 -3.31 -15.14
N PRO A 343 -24.62 -4.11 -14.20
CA PRO A 343 -25.81 -3.72 -13.47
C PRO A 343 -25.59 -2.47 -12.61
N GLY A 344 -24.37 -2.10 -12.24
CA GLY A 344 -24.11 -0.89 -11.45
C GLY A 344 -22.72 -0.36 -11.69
N SER A 345 -22.37 0.70 -10.98
CA SER A 345 -21.01 1.23 -10.95
C SER A 345 -20.06 0.19 -10.36
N THR A 346 -18.78 0.23 -10.71
CA THR A 346 -17.81 -0.79 -10.29
C THR A 346 -16.87 -0.28 -9.21
N SER A 347 -16.48 -1.19 -8.31
CA SER A 347 -15.50 -0.88 -7.27
C SER A 347 -14.08 -0.84 -7.84
N ALA A 348 -13.24 0.05 -7.31
CA ALA A 348 -11.80 -0.06 -7.52
C ALA A 348 -11.29 -1.39 -6.96
N ARG A 349 -10.36 -2.06 -7.64
CA ARG A 349 -9.91 -3.44 -7.28
C ARG A 349 -11.05 -4.46 -7.20
N GLY A 350 -12.15 -4.15 -7.89
CA GLY A 350 -13.38 -4.93 -7.89
C GLY A 350 -13.51 -5.86 -9.09
N LEU A 351 -12.46 -6.11 -9.87
CA LEU A 351 -12.44 -7.10 -10.94
C LEU A 351 -11.30 -8.09 -10.70
N LYS A 352 -11.60 -9.39 -10.74
CA LYS A 352 -10.64 -10.49 -10.69
C LYS A 352 -11.08 -11.59 -11.66
N ILE A 353 -10.13 -12.39 -12.12
CA ILE A 353 -10.37 -13.55 -12.98
C ILE A 353 -9.85 -14.80 -12.26
N GLY A 354 -10.55 -15.91 -12.41
CA GLY A 354 -10.11 -17.23 -11.96
C GLY A 354 -11.12 -18.32 -12.34
N ASN A 355 -10.77 -19.57 -12.13
CA ASN A 355 -11.58 -20.72 -12.49
C ASN A 355 -12.56 -21.07 -11.35
N VAL A 356 -13.62 -20.27 -11.20
CA VAL A 356 -14.59 -20.39 -10.11
C VAL A 356 -15.53 -21.58 -10.35
N ILE A 357 -15.89 -21.84 -11.61
CA ILE A 357 -16.77 -22.95 -11.99
C ILE A 357 -15.91 -24.16 -12.36
N PRO A 358 -15.89 -25.24 -11.56
CA PRO A 358 -14.99 -26.37 -11.79
C PRO A 358 -15.20 -27.01 -13.17
N GLY A 359 -14.10 -27.18 -13.91
CA GLY A 359 -14.12 -27.74 -15.26
C GLY A 359 -14.69 -26.79 -16.33
N GLY A 360 -14.89 -25.51 -15.98
CA GLY A 360 -15.29 -24.43 -16.87
C GLY A 360 -14.09 -23.65 -17.45
N THR A 361 -14.39 -22.46 -17.98
CA THR A 361 -13.41 -21.46 -18.43
C THR A 361 -12.98 -20.60 -17.24
N GLU A 362 -12.05 -19.66 -17.41
CA GLU A 362 -11.89 -18.65 -16.37
C GLU A 362 -13.11 -17.70 -16.37
N GLU A 363 -13.56 -17.31 -15.19
CA GLU A 363 -14.65 -16.37 -14.99
C GLU A 363 -14.14 -15.03 -14.45
N ALA A 364 -14.66 -13.95 -15.02
CA ALA A 364 -14.48 -12.62 -14.48
C ALA A 364 -15.50 -12.37 -13.36
N ILE A 365 -14.99 -12.13 -12.15
CA ILE A 365 -15.78 -11.79 -10.97
C ILE A 365 -15.70 -10.28 -10.72
N ILE A 366 -16.86 -9.63 -10.70
CA ILE A 366 -16.98 -8.18 -10.70
C ILE A 366 -17.81 -7.71 -9.51
N ALA A 367 -17.23 -6.86 -8.69
CA ALA A 367 -17.90 -6.13 -7.63
C ALA A 367 -18.55 -4.86 -8.17
N CYS A 368 -19.89 -4.87 -8.20
CA CYS A 368 -20.72 -3.74 -8.58
C CYS A 368 -21.39 -3.13 -7.35
N TYR A 369 -21.68 -1.84 -7.41
CA TYR A 369 -22.57 -1.18 -6.47
C TYR A 369 -23.61 -0.31 -7.19
N ARG A 370 -24.78 -0.17 -6.59
CA ARG A 370 -25.86 0.74 -7.01
C ARG A 370 -26.20 1.69 -5.89
N THR A 371 -26.69 2.87 -6.21
CA THR A 371 -27.18 3.81 -5.20
C THR A 371 -28.70 3.91 -5.29
N LYS A 372 -29.41 3.66 -4.19
CA LYS A 372 -30.87 3.87 -4.10
C LYS A 372 -31.20 4.66 -2.85
N SER A 373 -31.85 5.81 -3.02
CA SER A 373 -32.22 6.72 -1.92
C SER A 373 -31.05 7.10 -1.00
N GLY A 374 -29.87 7.35 -1.58
CA GLY A 374 -28.64 7.68 -0.84
C GLY A 374 -27.93 6.49 -0.18
N THR A 375 -28.47 5.28 -0.28
CA THR A 375 -27.85 4.05 0.24
C THR A 375 -27.15 3.30 -0.89
N ARG A 376 -25.92 2.82 -0.67
CA ARG A 376 -25.18 2.00 -1.65
C ARG A 376 -25.41 0.50 -1.40
N TYR A 377 -25.63 -0.24 -2.47
CA TYR A 377 -25.91 -1.67 -2.46
C TYR A 377 -24.85 -2.39 -3.27
N GLY A 378 -24.03 -3.21 -2.61
CA GLY A 378 -23.03 -4.06 -3.26
C GLY A 378 -23.66 -5.29 -3.91
N SER A 379 -23.06 -5.77 -4.99
CA SER A 379 -23.42 -7.01 -5.68
C SER A 379 -22.18 -7.58 -6.37
N ILE A 380 -22.20 -8.88 -6.63
CA ILE A 380 -21.14 -9.56 -7.37
C ILE A 380 -21.75 -10.13 -8.64
N VAL A 381 -20.99 -10.06 -9.72
CA VAL A 381 -21.43 -10.51 -11.03
C VAL A 381 -20.34 -11.40 -11.59
N GLY A 382 -20.71 -12.60 -12.05
CA GLY A 382 -19.83 -13.48 -12.81
C GLY A 382 -20.05 -13.30 -14.31
N TRP A 383 -18.98 -13.32 -15.10
CA TRP A 383 -19.02 -13.24 -16.56
C TRP A 383 -18.05 -14.25 -17.19
N ALA A 384 -18.46 -14.90 -18.28
CA ALA A 384 -17.66 -15.92 -18.98
C ALA A 384 -18.01 -16.00 -20.48
N SER A 385 -16.99 -16.02 -21.36
CA SER A 385 -17.05 -16.42 -22.77
C SER A 385 -18.25 -15.88 -23.59
N GLY A 386 -18.64 -14.62 -23.39
CA GLY A 386 -19.77 -14.01 -24.11
C GLY A 386 -21.15 -14.60 -23.79
N ARG A 387 -21.25 -15.53 -22.84
CA ARG A 387 -22.52 -15.90 -22.22
C ARG A 387 -22.84 -14.83 -21.20
N GLY A 388 -24.07 -14.32 -21.26
CA GLY A 388 -24.53 -13.26 -20.37
C GLY A 388 -24.27 -13.56 -18.89
N PHE A 389 -24.28 -12.50 -18.08
CA PHE A 389 -23.92 -12.54 -16.67
C PHE A 389 -24.63 -13.64 -15.88
N LEU A 390 -23.86 -14.41 -15.11
CA LEU A 390 -24.39 -15.05 -13.91
C LEU A 390 -24.51 -13.95 -12.86
N PHE A 391 -25.65 -13.25 -12.88
CA PHE A 391 -25.98 -12.29 -11.84
C PHE A 391 -26.35 -13.05 -10.57
N GLU A 392 -25.51 -12.90 -9.54
CA GLU A 392 -25.88 -13.39 -8.22
C GLU A 392 -25.73 -12.27 -7.20
N LYS A 393 -26.87 -11.79 -6.71
CA LYS A 393 -26.90 -10.85 -5.59
C LYS A 393 -26.49 -11.63 -4.33
N LEU A 394 -25.19 -11.64 -4.03
CA LEU A 394 -24.64 -12.43 -2.92
C LEU A 394 -24.59 -11.67 -1.59
N ILE A 395 -24.56 -10.35 -1.63
CA ILE A 395 -24.39 -9.52 -0.44
C ILE A 395 -25.56 -8.55 -0.35
N ASP A 396 -26.38 -8.74 0.69
CA ASP A 396 -27.51 -7.85 0.98
C ASP A 396 -27.06 -6.52 1.58
N GLU A 397 -28.00 -5.57 1.50
CA GLU A 397 -28.00 -4.15 1.86
C GLU A 397 -26.92 -3.71 2.86
N VAL A 398 -26.02 -2.83 2.42
CA VAL A 398 -25.11 -2.12 3.31
C VAL A 398 -25.78 -0.80 3.71
N GLY A 399 -26.35 -0.77 4.90
CA GLY A 399 -26.74 0.50 5.54
C GLY A 399 -25.50 1.20 6.10
N GLY A 400 -25.11 2.34 5.55
CA GLY A 400 -24.05 3.21 6.08
C GLY A 400 -23.01 3.66 5.05
N GLU A 401 -22.23 4.67 5.45
CA GLU A 401 -21.47 5.62 4.62
C GLU A 401 -20.67 5.08 3.39
N PRO A 402 -20.53 5.93 2.34
CA PRO A 402 -20.29 5.53 0.93
C PRO A 402 -18.83 5.26 0.48
N PHE A 403 -17.82 5.14 1.35
CA PHE A 403 -16.41 5.30 0.92
C PHE A 403 -15.54 4.04 0.80
N GLY A 404 -16.11 2.84 0.85
CA GLY A 404 -15.35 1.60 0.68
C GLY A 404 -15.91 0.74 -0.45
N GLY A 405 -15.27 0.75 -1.62
CA GLY A 405 -15.55 -0.27 -2.64
C GLY A 405 -15.33 -1.69 -2.09
N LEU A 406 -15.95 -2.68 -2.71
CA LEU A 406 -15.66 -4.08 -2.41
C LEU A 406 -14.33 -4.44 -3.06
N SER A 407 -13.38 -4.97 -2.29
CA SER A 407 -12.18 -5.58 -2.86
C SER A 407 -12.41 -7.07 -3.04
N LEU A 408 -11.97 -7.62 -4.16
CA LEU A 408 -12.08 -9.03 -4.48
C LEU A 408 -10.71 -9.71 -4.53
N ALA A 409 -10.69 -11.00 -4.20
CA ALA A 409 -9.65 -11.93 -4.58
C ALA A 409 -10.29 -13.24 -5.04
N VAL A 410 -9.66 -13.92 -5.99
CA VAL A 410 -10.09 -15.22 -6.53
C VAL A 410 -8.89 -16.14 -6.52
N GLY A 411 -9.07 -17.38 -6.07
CA GLY A 411 -8.02 -18.40 -6.10
C GLY A 411 -8.33 -19.59 -5.21
N ASP A 412 -7.51 -20.63 -5.33
CA ASP A 412 -7.58 -21.87 -4.55
C ASP A 412 -7.28 -21.60 -3.06
N LEU A 413 -8.32 -21.66 -2.24
CA LEU A 413 -8.25 -21.55 -0.78
C LEU A 413 -8.53 -22.88 -0.10
N SER A 414 -9.18 -23.82 -0.78
CA SER A 414 -9.63 -25.08 -0.20
C SER A 414 -9.41 -26.23 -1.18
N PRO A 415 -9.35 -27.49 -0.70
CA PRO A 415 -9.12 -28.64 -1.59
C PRO A 415 -10.34 -28.96 -2.47
N LYS A 416 -11.37 -28.11 -2.46
CA LYS A 416 -12.56 -28.29 -3.30
C LYS A 416 -12.22 -27.91 -4.74
N PRO A 417 -12.85 -28.56 -5.73
CA PRO A 417 -12.71 -28.12 -7.11
C PRO A 417 -13.20 -26.68 -7.27
N GLY A 418 -12.46 -25.90 -8.07
CA GLY A 418 -12.76 -24.50 -8.41
C GLY A 418 -12.21 -23.50 -7.40
N ASP A 419 -11.93 -22.30 -7.89
CA ASP A 419 -11.44 -21.19 -7.09
C ASP A 419 -12.53 -20.61 -6.18
N GLU A 420 -12.14 -20.26 -4.96
CA GLU A 420 -12.98 -19.49 -4.07
C GLU A 420 -12.91 -17.98 -4.37
N VAL A 421 -14.02 -17.29 -4.13
CA VAL A 421 -14.07 -15.83 -4.21
C VAL A 421 -14.07 -15.27 -2.79
N LEU A 422 -13.11 -14.38 -2.50
CA LEU A 422 -13.12 -13.56 -1.30
C LEU A 422 -13.65 -12.17 -1.58
N VAL A 423 -14.50 -11.71 -0.68
CA VAL A 423 -15.07 -10.37 -0.73
C VAL A 423 -14.76 -9.67 0.56
N ALA A 424 -13.98 -8.61 0.48
CA ALA A 424 -13.75 -7.71 1.61
C ALA A 424 -14.72 -6.54 1.54
N ARG A 425 -15.46 -6.31 2.63
CA ARG A 425 -16.38 -5.17 2.79
C ARG A 425 -16.03 -4.36 4.03
N ASN A 426 -16.45 -3.09 4.02
CA ASN A 426 -16.07 -2.11 5.05
C ASN A 426 -17.16 -1.81 6.08
N ASN A 427 -18.38 -2.33 5.90
CA ASN A 427 -19.49 -2.07 6.81
C ASN A 427 -20.46 -3.26 6.91
N PRO A 428 -20.41 -4.05 8.00
CA PRO A 428 -19.30 -4.09 8.96
C PRO A 428 -17.99 -4.55 8.27
N PRO A 429 -16.81 -4.18 8.79
CA PRO A 429 -15.53 -4.68 8.30
C PRO A 429 -15.45 -6.21 8.39
N GLU A 430 -15.50 -6.91 7.25
CA GLU A 430 -15.40 -8.37 7.21
C GLU A 430 -14.91 -8.89 5.86
N ILE A 431 -14.44 -10.13 5.88
CA ILE A 431 -14.13 -10.93 4.69
C ILE A 431 -15.15 -12.05 4.61
N ILE A 432 -15.76 -12.20 3.43
CA ILE A 432 -16.73 -13.23 3.13
C ILE A 432 -16.10 -14.15 2.09
N SER A 433 -16.07 -15.45 2.36
CA SER A 433 -15.75 -16.46 1.36
C SER A 433 -17.00 -16.89 0.61
N LEU A 434 -16.89 -17.10 -0.69
CA LEU A 434 -17.93 -17.61 -1.56
C LEU A 434 -17.40 -18.83 -2.31
N PHE A 435 -18.23 -19.86 -2.40
CA PHE A 435 -17.89 -21.12 -3.03
C PHE A 435 -18.89 -21.45 -4.13
N TRP A 436 -18.42 -21.98 -5.25
CA TRP A 436 -19.31 -22.50 -6.28
C TRP A 436 -19.96 -23.81 -5.85
N GLN A 437 -21.27 -23.78 -5.62
CA GLN A 437 -22.05 -24.95 -5.18
C GLN A 437 -23.48 -24.86 -5.70
N ASN A 438 -24.02 -25.96 -6.21
CA ASN A 438 -25.40 -26.02 -6.75
C ASN A 438 -25.65 -24.98 -7.86
N GLN A 439 -24.70 -24.84 -8.79
CA GLN A 439 -24.76 -23.92 -9.95
C GLN A 439 -24.84 -22.43 -9.57
N ARG A 440 -24.35 -22.07 -8.39
CA ARG A 440 -24.32 -20.70 -7.90
C ARG A 440 -23.23 -20.51 -6.85
N LEU A 441 -22.83 -19.28 -6.59
CA LEU A 441 -21.94 -18.91 -5.50
C LEU A 441 -22.73 -18.89 -4.18
N LEU A 442 -22.25 -19.59 -3.17
CA LEU A 442 -22.87 -19.59 -1.84
C LEU A 442 -21.90 -19.02 -0.80
N PRO A 443 -22.39 -18.18 0.14
CA PRO A 443 -21.56 -17.68 1.21
C PRO A 443 -21.13 -18.83 2.13
N GLY A 444 -19.83 -18.90 2.37
CA GLY A 444 -19.23 -19.79 3.36
C GLY A 444 -18.87 -19.04 4.65
N PRO A 445 -17.76 -19.44 5.31
CA PRO A 445 -17.26 -18.75 6.48
C PRO A 445 -17.07 -17.25 6.26
N LYS A 446 -17.22 -16.51 7.36
CA LYS A 446 -16.95 -15.07 7.43
C LYS A 446 -15.87 -14.82 8.47
N TYR A 447 -15.06 -13.81 8.22
CA TYR A 447 -14.06 -13.34 9.15
C TYR A 447 -14.30 -11.86 9.46
N GLY A 448 -14.65 -11.54 10.70
CA GLY A 448 -14.81 -10.16 11.14
C GLY A 448 -13.46 -9.49 11.34
N LEU A 449 -13.31 -8.28 10.81
CA LEU A 449 -12.14 -7.43 11.01
C LEU A 449 -12.40 -6.47 12.19
N ASP A 450 -11.35 -5.79 12.66
CA ASP A 450 -11.48 -4.78 13.71
C ASP A 450 -12.54 -3.71 13.35
N ALA A 451 -13.31 -3.23 14.34
CA ALA A 451 -14.49 -2.37 14.16
C ALA A 451 -14.25 -1.00 13.48
N TYR A 452 -13.00 -0.66 13.16
CA TYR A 452 -12.59 0.59 12.50
C TYR A 452 -11.69 0.33 11.28
N ALA A 453 -11.61 -0.91 10.84
CA ALA A 453 -10.83 -1.33 9.69
C ALA A 453 -11.50 -0.88 8.39
N ARG A 454 -10.82 -0.04 7.60
CA ARG A 454 -11.10 0.12 6.17
C ARG A 454 -10.18 -0.80 5.38
N VAL A 455 -10.71 -1.84 4.77
CA VAL A 455 -10.00 -2.68 3.80
C VAL A 455 -9.79 -1.89 2.51
N ASN A 456 -8.53 -1.84 2.08
CA ASN A 456 -8.11 -1.26 0.80
C ASN A 456 -7.85 -2.33 -0.25
N ASN A 457 -7.31 -3.48 0.14
CA ASN A 457 -7.06 -4.60 -0.76
C ASN A 457 -7.10 -5.95 0.00
N VAL A 458 -7.62 -6.97 -0.67
CA VAL A 458 -7.48 -8.38 -0.31
C VAL A 458 -6.79 -9.12 -1.46
N GLN A 459 -5.90 -10.05 -1.14
CA GLN A 459 -5.20 -10.88 -2.11
C GLN A 459 -5.07 -12.31 -1.59
N ILE A 460 -5.09 -13.27 -2.52
CA ILE A 460 -4.76 -14.67 -2.25
C ILE A 460 -3.36 -14.90 -2.84
N GLY A 461 -2.48 -15.54 -2.07
CA GLY A 461 -1.17 -15.95 -2.52
C GLY A 461 -0.83 -17.35 -2.04
N PRO A 462 0.35 -17.85 -2.38
CA PRO A 462 0.69 -19.25 -2.19
C PRO A 462 0.75 -19.57 -0.68
N PRO A 463 0.61 -20.85 -0.32
CA PRO A 463 0.82 -21.26 1.06
C PRO A 463 2.25 -20.94 1.49
N ARG A 464 2.40 -20.16 2.57
CA ARG A 464 3.73 -19.86 3.12
C ARG A 464 4.38 -21.04 3.83
N ILE A 465 3.57 -22.00 4.28
CA ILE A 465 4.04 -23.24 4.90
C ILE A 465 3.85 -24.36 3.88
N PRO A 466 4.90 -25.13 3.54
CA PRO A 466 4.75 -26.28 2.66
C PRO A 466 3.65 -27.23 3.15
N GLY A 467 2.66 -27.51 2.29
CA GLY A 467 1.52 -28.36 2.63
C GLY A 467 0.37 -27.67 3.38
N ALA A 468 0.45 -26.36 3.63
CA ALA A 468 -0.70 -25.55 4.06
C ALA A 468 -1.52 -25.06 2.86
N TYR A 469 -2.69 -24.47 3.14
CA TYR A 469 -3.51 -23.80 2.14
C TYR A 469 -3.00 -22.39 1.86
N SER A 470 -3.46 -21.83 0.74
CA SER A 470 -3.15 -20.46 0.31
C SER A 470 -3.36 -19.44 1.43
N SER A 471 -2.51 -18.41 1.43
CA SER A 471 -2.56 -17.35 2.42
C SER A 471 -3.38 -16.18 1.88
N VAL A 472 -4.25 -15.64 2.74
CA VAL A 472 -5.03 -14.44 2.43
C VAL A 472 -4.35 -13.26 3.07
N LEU A 473 -4.00 -12.27 2.25
CA LEU A 473 -3.45 -11.01 2.68
C LEU A 473 -4.55 -9.95 2.67
N VAL A 474 -4.65 -9.18 3.75
CA VAL A 474 -5.60 -8.10 3.90
C VAL A 474 -4.83 -6.85 4.29
N SER A 475 -5.03 -5.77 3.54
CA SER A 475 -4.43 -4.48 3.84
C SER A 475 -5.49 -3.41 4.02
N GLY A 476 -5.25 -2.52 4.97
CA GLY A 476 -6.22 -1.50 5.32
C GLY A 476 -5.70 -0.36 6.17
N THR A 477 -6.58 0.61 6.39
CA THR A 477 -6.34 1.81 7.20
C THR A 477 -7.37 1.93 8.31
N GLY A 478 -6.96 2.48 9.46
CA GLY A 478 -7.83 2.55 10.64
C GLY A 478 -8.51 3.89 10.94
N GLU A 479 -8.32 4.96 10.17
CA GLU A 479 -8.90 6.26 10.54
C GLU A 479 -10.39 6.37 10.15
N TRP A 480 -11.27 6.57 11.14
CA TRP A 480 -12.63 7.07 10.92
C TRP A 480 -13.01 8.17 11.92
N ALA A 481 -13.65 9.24 11.42
CA ALA A 481 -14.33 10.29 12.20
C ALA A 481 -13.53 10.94 13.35
N GLY A 482 -12.22 11.15 13.18
CA GLY A 482 -11.38 11.71 14.24
C GLY A 482 -11.12 10.75 15.41
N GLN A 483 -11.57 9.50 15.30
CA GLN A 483 -11.19 8.40 16.17
C GLN A 483 -9.97 7.69 15.59
N ALA A 484 -8.98 7.45 16.45
CA ALA A 484 -7.76 6.77 16.07
C ALA A 484 -8.03 5.27 15.93
N GLY A 485 -8.11 4.75 14.71
CA GLY A 485 -7.96 3.32 14.48
C GLY A 485 -6.60 2.99 13.88
N ARG A 486 -6.28 1.70 13.89
CA ARG A 486 -4.98 1.13 13.53
C ARG A 486 -5.02 0.75 12.05
N SER A 487 -4.04 1.18 11.26
CA SER A 487 -3.78 0.51 9.97
C SER A 487 -3.29 -0.90 10.24
N TYR A 488 -3.59 -1.82 9.33
CA TYR A 488 -3.29 -3.21 9.54
C TYR A 488 -2.93 -3.88 8.22
N LEU A 489 -2.08 -4.88 8.39
CA LEU A 489 -1.65 -5.85 7.41
C LEU A 489 -1.90 -7.17 8.11
N GLU A 490 -2.83 -7.96 7.59
CA GLU A 490 -3.27 -9.20 8.22
C GLU A 490 -3.09 -10.36 7.26
N LEU A 491 -2.48 -11.43 7.76
CA LEU A 491 -2.32 -12.68 7.05
C LEU A 491 -3.26 -13.71 7.66
N ILE A 492 -4.12 -14.31 6.86
CA ILE A 492 -5.10 -15.30 7.30
C ILE A 492 -4.82 -16.60 6.56
N GLN A 493 -4.77 -17.73 7.29
CA GLN A 493 -4.65 -19.04 6.67
C GLN A 493 -6.05 -19.64 6.49
N PHE A 494 -6.28 -20.15 5.29
CA PHE A 494 -7.50 -20.89 4.98
C PHE A 494 -7.32 -22.37 5.35
N GLY A 495 -8.43 -23.11 5.55
CA GLY A 495 -8.46 -24.52 5.95
C GLY A 495 -9.90 -25.00 6.18
N ASP A 496 -10.18 -25.84 7.18
CA ASP A 496 -11.56 -26.20 7.62
C ASP A 496 -12.37 -24.99 8.18
N GLY A 497 -11.84 -23.78 8.02
CA GLY A 497 -12.37 -22.47 8.39
C GLY A 497 -11.28 -21.41 8.18
N PHE A 498 -11.61 -20.14 8.38
CA PHE A 498 -10.56 -19.12 8.55
C PHE A 498 -9.87 -19.37 9.89
N ILE A 499 -8.64 -19.88 9.88
CA ILE A 499 -7.80 -19.97 11.08
C ILE A 499 -6.89 -18.74 11.04
N PRO A 500 -7.22 -17.66 11.76
CA PRO A 500 -6.41 -16.46 11.74
C PRO A 500 -5.07 -16.74 12.41
N GLN A 501 -4.01 -16.81 11.63
CA GLN A 501 -2.63 -16.72 12.13
C GLN A 501 -2.34 -15.23 12.28
N TRP A 502 -2.65 -14.68 13.45
CA TRP A 502 -2.46 -13.25 13.73
C TRP A 502 -1.01 -12.83 13.48
N VAL A 503 -0.78 -12.01 12.44
CA VAL A 503 0.49 -11.31 12.27
C VAL A 503 0.25 -9.83 12.04
N ARG A 504 0.03 -9.12 13.14
CA ARG A 504 -0.17 -7.68 13.11
C ARG A 504 1.17 -6.97 13.02
N THR A 505 1.45 -6.32 11.90
CA THR A 505 2.49 -5.28 11.80
C THR A 505 1.83 -3.92 11.99
N GLY A 506 2.22 -3.18 13.03
CA GLY A 506 1.72 -1.82 13.29
C GLY A 506 0.98 -1.66 14.62
N GLY A 507 1.71 -1.19 15.64
CA GLY A 507 1.28 -1.18 17.03
C GLY A 507 0.90 0.17 17.62
N GLU A 508 1.55 1.26 17.19
CA GLU A 508 1.30 2.60 17.76
C GLU A 508 0.89 3.59 16.67
N LYS A 509 0.10 4.59 17.08
CA LYS A 509 -0.42 5.68 16.25
C LYS A 509 0.66 6.16 15.27
N GLU A 510 0.29 6.26 13.98
CA GLU A 510 0.98 7.01 12.91
C GLU A 510 1.95 6.27 11.96
N ASP A 511 2.43 5.04 12.21
CA ASP A 511 3.61 4.57 11.43
C ASP A 511 3.35 3.63 10.22
N LEU A 512 2.11 3.17 10.01
CA LEU A 512 1.73 2.33 8.87
C LEU A 512 0.42 2.86 8.30
N ARG A 513 0.35 3.10 6.98
CA ARG A 513 -0.89 3.47 6.25
C ARG A 513 -0.92 2.74 4.91
N VAL A 514 -1.20 1.44 4.97
CA VAL A 514 -1.07 0.54 3.82
C VAL A 514 -2.12 0.87 2.77
N SER A 515 -1.67 1.28 1.58
CA SER A 515 -2.52 1.50 0.41
C SER A 515 -2.76 0.19 -0.33
N GLN A 516 -1.69 -0.60 -0.51
CA GLN A 516 -1.73 -1.88 -1.18
C GLN A 516 -0.57 -2.76 -0.70
N ALA A 517 -0.79 -4.07 -0.69
CA ALA A 517 0.24 -5.05 -0.39
C ALA A 517 0.07 -6.28 -1.26
N ALA A 518 1.16 -7.03 -1.47
CA ALA A 518 1.15 -8.26 -2.25
C ALA A 518 2.14 -9.30 -1.72
N LEU A 519 1.79 -10.58 -1.91
CA LEU A 519 2.65 -11.71 -1.58
C LEU A 519 3.63 -11.97 -2.72
N ILE A 520 4.88 -12.26 -2.36
CA ILE A 520 5.89 -12.73 -3.31
C ILE A 520 5.79 -14.25 -3.39
N HIS A 521 5.62 -14.74 -4.61
CA HIS A 521 5.52 -16.17 -4.92
C HIS A 521 6.89 -16.83 -5.08
#